data_AF-A0A957ACK0-F1
#
_entry.id   AF-A0A957ACK0-F1
#
_cell.length_a   1.000
_cell.length_b   1.000
_cell.length_c   1.000
_cell.angle_alpha   90.00
_cell.angle_beta   90.00
_cell.angle_gamma   90.00
#
_symmetry.space_group_name_H-M   'P 1'
#
loop_
_entity.id
_entity.type
_entity.pdbx_description
1 polymer ?
#
loop_
_entity_poly.entity_id
_entity_poly.type
_entity_poly.pdbx_seq_one_letter_code
_entity_poly.pdbx_strand_id
1 'polypeptide(L)'
;VQIDSVNVVERAHYMPFFARLGPFDRAALDQWIYGERQMFEQWAHVASLVPMEHYQWLGHRMETGRSWPLIERIGEEEPGFLDRVIEEIRERGPIVVGELSAGGKSTGPWWGWGKGKAALEWHFRRGNLAIRERRNFARVYDLAERVIPAEMRAGEPLPRQEAEREMMLAAVDAHGVG
;
A
#
# COMPACT_ATOMS: atom_id res chain seq x y z
N VAL A 1 11.12 3.45 2.26
CA VAL A 1 11.62 3.68 0.88
C VAL A 1 10.46 4.04 -0.03
N GLN A 2 10.51 5.15 -0.78
CA GLN A 2 9.46 5.47 -1.76
C GLN A 2 9.42 4.43 -2.88
N ILE A 3 8.22 4.01 -3.25
CA ILE A 3 7.98 3.12 -4.39
C ILE A 3 7.53 3.96 -5.56
N ASP A 4 8.32 3.92 -6.63
CA ASP A 4 7.94 4.46 -7.92
C ASP A 4 8.17 3.41 -9.02
N SER A 5 7.30 3.42 -10.02
CA SER A 5 7.42 2.60 -11.22
C SER A 5 7.86 3.49 -12.38
N VAL A 6 9.15 3.45 -12.71
CA VAL A 6 9.67 4.01 -13.96
C VAL A 6 9.76 2.86 -14.97
N ASN A 7 8.86 2.86 -15.95
CA ASN A 7 8.71 1.74 -16.90
C ASN A 7 9.93 1.49 -17.82
N VAL A 8 10.96 2.34 -17.79
CA VAL A 8 12.02 2.37 -18.82
C VAL A 8 13.33 1.71 -18.37
N VAL A 9 13.62 1.63 -17.07
CA VAL A 9 14.93 1.15 -16.60
C VAL A 9 14.77 0.04 -15.57
N GLU A 10 14.17 0.34 -14.42
CA GLU A 10 13.95 -0.61 -13.33
C GLU A 10 13.02 0.02 -12.28
N ARG A 11 12.47 -0.78 -11.35
CA ARG A 11 11.68 -0.22 -10.24
C ARG A 11 12.54 0.68 -9.36
N ALA A 12 12.06 1.90 -9.08
CA ALA A 12 12.86 2.93 -8.42
C ALA A 12 13.27 2.53 -6.99
N HIS A 13 12.46 1.73 -6.30
CA HIS A 13 12.76 1.30 -4.94
C HIS A 13 13.96 0.35 -4.84
N TYR A 14 14.41 -0.29 -5.93
CA TYR A 14 15.64 -1.08 -5.90
C TYR A 14 16.91 -0.21 -5.87
N MET A 15 16.85 1.03 -6.36
CA MET A 15 18.01 1.92 -6.42
C MET A 15 18.53 2.31 -5.02
N PRO A 16 17.69 2.67 -4.04
CA PRO A 16 18.14 2.91 -2.67
C PRO A 16 18.80 1.70 -1.99
N PHE A 17 18.39 0.47 -2.31
CA PHE A 17 19.03 -0.75 -1.79
C PHE A 17 20.38 -0.98 -2.46
N PHE A 18 20.44 -0.87 -3.80
CA PHE A 18 21.69 -1.00 -4.54
C PHE A 18 22.75 0.01 -4.07
N ALA A 19 22.36 1.26 -3.85
CA ALA A 19 23.27 2.31 -3.38
C ALA A 19 23.88 2.02 -2.00
N ARG A 20 23.20 1.23 -1.16
CA ARG A 20 23.66 0.88 0.21
C ARG A 20 24.36 -0.47 0.29
N LEU A 21 23.87 -1.46 -0.48
CA LEU A 21 24.30 -2.86 -0.39
C LEU A 21 25.23 -3.29 -1.53
N GLY A 22 25.33 -2.49 -2.60
CA GLY A 22 25.93 -2.93 -3.86
C GLY A 22 25.02 -3.92 -4.61
N PRO A 23 25.57 -4.78 -5.49
CA PRO A 23 24.80 -5.85 -6.12
C PRO A 23 24.14 -6.76 -5.08
N PHE A 24 22.83 -6.96 -5.18
CA PHE A 24 22.05 -7.79 -4.26
C PHE A 24 21.10 -8.70 -5.03
N ASP A 25 20.67 -9.80 -4.38
CA ASP A 25 19.65 -10.68 -4.93
C ASP A 25 18.25 -10.07 -4.77
N ARG A 26 17.61 -9.76 -5.89
CA ARG A 26 16.26 -9.17 -5.91
C ARG A 26 15.19 -10.15 -5.43
N ALA A 27 15.35 -11.44 -5.69
CA ALA A 27 14.41 -12.45 -5.21
C ALA A 27 14.49 -12.55 -3.68
N ALA A 28 15.70 -12.45 -3.11
CA ALA A 28 15.88 -12.38 -1.67
C ALA A 28 15.24 -11.12 -1.07
N LEU A 29 15.39 -9.96 -1.73
CA LEU A 29 14.72 -8.72 -1.27
C LEU A 29 13.20 -8.83 -1.34
N ASP A 30 12.64 -9.32 -2.45
CA ASP A 30 11.20 -9.50 -2.61
C ASP A 30 10.66 -10.56 -1.63
N GLN A 31 11.44 -11.61 -1.34
CA GLN A 31 11.12 -12.61 -0.30
C GLN A 31 11.13 -12.00 1.09
N TRP A 32 12.10 -11.15 1.43
CA TRP A 32 12.16 -10.46 2.72
C TRP A 32 10.99 -9.47 2.89
N ILE A 33 10.70 -8.68 1.85
CA ILE A 33 9.59 -7.72 1.85
C ILE A 33 8.25 -8.44 1.93
N TYR A 34 7.97 -9.31 0.96
CA TYR A 34 6.66 -9.91 0.78
C TYR A 34 6.59 -11.29 1.45
N GLY A 35 7.48 -12.23 1.14
CA GLY A 35 7.41 -13.59 1.71
C GLY A 35 7.45 -13.65 3.23
N GLU A 36 8.44 -13.01 3.85
CA GLU A 36 8.68 -12.98 5.30
C GLU A 36 7.93 -11.85 6.02
N ARG A 37 7.23 -10.99 5.26
CA ARG A 37 6.41 -9.89 5.79
C ARG A 37 7.18 -8.94 6.71
N GLN A 38 8.47 -8.70 6.42
CA GLN A 38 9.28 -7.77 7.20
C GLN A 38 8.92 -6.32 6.90
N MET A 39 8.38 -6.07 5.71
CA MET A 39 7.95 -4.75 5.25
C MET A 39 6.51 -4.82 4.74
N PHE A 40 5.83 -3.68 4.69
CA PHE A 40 4.55 -3.53 4.00
C PHE A 40 4.52 -2.27 3.16
N GLU A 41 3.62 -2.23 2.15
CA GLU A 41 3.37 -1.01 1.39
C GLU A 41 2.26 -0.19 2.05
N GLN A 42 2.44 1.12 2.17
CA GLN A 42 1.38 2.05 2.58
C GLN A 42 1.68 3.48 2.14
N TRP A 43 0.67 4.34 2.19
CA TRP A 43 0.78 5.80 2.18
C TRP A 43 1.39 6.31 3.49
N ALA A 44 2.71 6.24 3.59
CA ALA A 44 3.50 6.98 4.58
C ALA A 44 3.61 8.44 4.14
N HIS A 45 4.82 9.00 3.95
CA HIS A 45 4.97 10.33 3.33
C HIS A 45 4.42 10.36 1.89
N VAL A 46 4.63 9.28 1.15
CA VAL A 46 4.03 8.91 -0.14
C VAL A 46 3.89 7.38 -0.18
N ALA A 47 3.55 6.78 -1.32
CA ALA A 47 3.61 5.34 -1.52
C ALA A 47 5.01 4.79 -1.16
N SER A 48 5.10 4.02 -0.08
CA SER A 48 6.37 3.61 0.50
C SER A 48 6.36 2.16 0.96
N LEU A 49 7.53 1.51 0.94
CA LEU A 49 7.87 0.38 1.80
C LEU A 49 8.16 0.89 3.21
N VAL A 50 7.50 0.31 4.20
CA VAL A 50 7.54 0.67 5.61
C VAL A 50 7.84 -0.59 6.43
N PRO A 51 8.66 -0.51 7.48
CA PRO A 51 8.88 -1.63 8.39
C PRO A 51 7.59 -2.13 9.03
N MET A 52 7.40 -3.45 9.06
CA MET A 52 6.18 -4.08 9.58
C MET A 52 5.88 -3.67 11.03
N GLU A 53 6.93 -3.52 11.85
CA GLU A 53 6.83 -3.05 13.24
C GLU A 53 6.27 -1.62 13.37
N HIS A 54 6.33 -0.80 12.31
CA HIS A 54 5.78 0.56 12.30
C HIS A 54 4.31 0.62 11.84
N TYR A 55 3.63 -0.52 11.68
CA TYR A 55 2.25 -0.57 11.19
C TYR A 55 1.30 0.35 11.97
N GLN A 56 1.38 0.32 13.31
CA GLN A 56 0.51 1.10 14.20
C GLN A 56 0.78 2.61 14.11
N TRP A 57 1.98 3.04 13.71
CA TRP A 57 2.28 4.46 13.52
C TRP A 57 1.45 5.08 12.40
N LEU A 58 1.04 4.27 11.42
CA LEU A 58 0.21 4.71 10.30
C LEU A 58 -1.30 4.59 10.58
N GLY A 59 -1.71 4.06 11.75
CA GLY A 59 -3.12 3.84 12.08
C GLY A 59 -3.98 5.09 11.92
N HIS A 60 -3.53 6.24 12.47
CA HIS A 60 -4.24 7.52 12.30
C HIS A 60 -4.41 7.95 10.82
N ARG A 61 -3.48 7.57 9.94
CA ARG A 61 -3.57 7.87 8.49
C ARG A 61 -4.54 6.94 7.78
N MET A 62 -4.60 5.67 8.20
CA MET A 62 -5.54 4.69 7.68
C MET A 62 -6.98 5.01 8.10
N GLU A 63 -7.19 5.39 9.36
CA GLU A 63 -8.49 5.82 9.88
C GLU A 63 -9.04 7.03 9.13
N THR A 64 -8.20 8.07 8.99
CA THR A 64 -8.56 9.33 8.34
C THR A 64 -8.44 9.30 6.82
N GLY A 65 -8.04 8.16 6.23
CA GLY A 65 -7.69 7.99 4.82
C GLY A 65 -8.63 8.76 3.90
N ARG A 66 -8.19 9.94 3.46
CA ARG A 66 -9.07 10.94 2.85
C ARG A 66 -9.73 10.37 1.61
N SER A 67 -11.04 10.54 1.53
CA SER A 67 -11.77 10.42 0.27
C SER A 67 -11.32 11.51 -0.70
N TRP A 68 -11.60 11.31 -1.98
CA TRP A 68 -11.38 12.27 -3.04
C TRP A 68 -12.57 12.26 -4.00
N PRO A 69 -12.76 13.28 -4.86
CA PRO A 69 -14.01 13.47 -5.59
C PRO A 69 -14.48 12.26 -6.42
N LEU A 70 -13.54 11.47 -6.96
CA LEU A 70 -13.90 10.24 -7.69
C LEU A 70 -14.53 9.18 -6.76
N ILE A 71 -14.03 9.00 -5.54
CA ILE A 71 -14.59 8.04 -4.57
C ILE A 71 -15.96 8.52 -4.08
N GLU A 72 -16.09 9.82 -3.80
CA GLU A 72 -17.36 10.43 -3.40
C GLU A 72 -18.42 10.20 -4.48
N ARG A 73 -18.09 10.52 -5.74
CA ARG A 73 -18.96 10.27 -6.88
C ARG A 73 -19.31 8.80 -7.06
N ILE A 74 -18.35 7.88 -6.91
CA ILE A 74 -18.63 6.43 -6.97
C ILE A 74 -19.63 6.03 -5.88
N GLY A 75 -19.48 6.55 -4.66
CA GLY A 75 -20.40 6.28 -3.56
C GLY A 75 -21.82 6.81 -3.79
N GLU A 76 -21.94 7.97 -4.45
CA GLU A 76 -23.22 8.58 -4.83
C GLU A 76 -23.89 7.88 -6.01
N GLU A 77 -23.15 7.60 -7.08
CA GLU A 77 -23.68 7.02 -8.32
C GLU A 77 -23.94 5.51 -8.20
N GLU A 78 -23.12 4.79 -7.44
CA GLU A 78 -23.22 3.34 -7.25
C GLU A 78 -23.08 2.94 -5.77
N PRO A 79 -24.10 3.18 -4.93
CA PRO A 79 -24.09 2.78 -3.53
C PRO A 79 -23.67 1.30 -3.33
N GLY A 80 -22.81 1.07 -2.33
CA GLY A 80 -22.25 -0.24 -2.01
C GLY A 80 -21.19 -0.75 -3.00
N PHE A 81 -20.75 0.03 -4.00
CA PHE A 81 -19.69 -0.39 -4.91
C PHE A 81 -18.38 -0.68 -4.19
N LEU A 82 -17.97 0.18 -3.25
CA LEU A 82 -16.75 0.00 -2.45
C LEU A 82 -16.82 -1.31 -1.65
N ASP A 83 -17.96 -1.56 -0.98
CA ASP A 83 -18.16 -2.80 -0.22
C ASP A 83 -18.12 -4.05 -1.12
N ARG A 84 -18.75 -4.00 -2.30
CA ARG A 84 -18.67 -5.11 -3.26
C ARG A 84 -17.23 -5.42 -3.71
N VAL A 85 -16.36 -4.41 -3.83
CA VAL A 85 -14.95 -4.61 -4.17
C VAL A 85 -14.21 -5.38 -3.08
N ILE A 86 -14.45 -5.08 -1.79
CA ILE A 86 -13.80 -5.83 -0.71
C ILE A 86 -14.39 -7.24 -0.55
N GLU A 87 -15.71 -7.42 -0.75
CA GLU A 87 -16.34 -8.74 -0.75
C GLU A 87 -15.76 -9.64 -1.85
N GLU A 88 -15.57 -9.10 -3.05
CA GLU A 88 -15.01 -9.86 -4.16
C GLU A 88 -13.60 -10.41 -3.84
N ILE A 89 -12.76 -9.63 -3.15
CA ILE A 89 -11.43 -10.05 -2.68
C ILE A 89 -11.53 -11.07 -1.55
N ARG A 90 -12.52 -10.90 -0.65
CA ARG A 90 -12.76 -11.88 0.42
C ARG A 90 -13.09 -13.25 -0.16
N GLU A 91 -13.94 -13.31 -1.17
CA GLU A 91 -14.38 -14.54 -1.84
C GLU A 91 -13.31 -15.14 -2.76
N ARG A 92 -12.71 -14.33 -3.64
CA ARG A 92 -11.80 -14.81 -4.69
C ARG A 92 -10.35 -14.90 -4.26
N GLY A 93 -9.99 -14.24 -3.16
CA GLY A 93 -8.59 -14.09 -2.72
C GLY A 93 -7.89 -12.89 -3.38
N PRO A 94 -6.55 -12.90 -3.40
CA PRO A 94 -5.76 -11.77 -3.89
C PRO A 94 -5.98 -11.47 -5.37
N ILE A 95 -6.11 -10.20 -5.74
CA ILE A 95 -6.36 -9.78 -7.13
C ILE A 95 -5.44 -8.65 -7.58
N VAL A 96 -5.18 -8.57 -8.89
CA VAL A 96 -4.72 -7.32 -9.52
C VAL A 96 -5.90 -6.50 -10.05
N VAL A 97 -5.69 -5.21 -10.30
CA VAL A 97 -6.76 -4.32 -10.80
C VAL A 97 -7.48 -4.82 -12.05
N GLY A 98 -6.77 -5.51 -12.95
CA GLY A 98 -7.33 -6.06 -14.19
C GLY A 98 -8.22 -7.29 -14.00
N GLU A 99 -8.19 -7.91 -12.82
CA GLU A 99 -8.98 -9.10 -12.50
C GLU A 99 -10.31 -8.75 -11.80
N LEU A 100 -10.51 -7.49 -11.42
CA LEU A 100 -11.70 -7.01 -10.73
C LEU A 100 -12.92 -7.01 -11.67
N SER A 101 -13.99 -7.71 -11.27
CA SER A 101 -15.16 -7.97 -12.13
C SER A 101 -15.86 -6.69 -12.58
N ALA A 102 -15.93 -5.69 -11.69
CA ALA A 102 -16.60 -4.41 -11.96
C ALA A 102 -15.61 -3.22 -12.03
N GLY A 103 -14.40 -3.42 -12.55
CA GLY A 103 -13.34 -2.40 -12.50
C GLY A 103 -13.56 -1.16 -13.37
N GLY A 104 -14.42 -1.25 -14.38
CA GLY A 104 -14.62 -0.19 -15.39
C GLY A 104 -13.39 0.04 -16.27
N LYS A 105 -13.56 0.78 -17.37
CA LYS A 105 -12.43 1.19 -18.22
C LYS A 105 -11.70 2.38 -17.57
N SER A 106 -10.38 2.42 -17.70
CA SER A 106 -9.60 3.62 -17.35
C SER A 106 -10.08 4.81 -18.19
N THR A 107 -10.37 5.94 -17.54
CA THR A 107 -10.78 7.18 -18.23
C THR A 107 -9.63 8.18 -18.22
N GLY A 108 -9.21 8.66 -19.40
CA GLY A 108 -8.21 9.72 -19.57
C GLY A 108 -6.84 9.25 -20.08
N PRO A 109 -5.89 10.18 -20.33
CA PRO A 109 -4.51 9.85 -20.69
C PRO A 109 -3.81 9.10 -19.55
N TRP A 110 -2.62 8.53 -19.80
CA TRP A 110 -1.77 7.57 -19.01
C TRP A 110 -1.96 7.46 -17.48
N TRP A 111 -2.46 8.49 -16.80
CA TRP A 111 -2.87 8.50 -15.40
C TRP A 111 -4.34 8.13 -15.13
N GLY A 112 -5.16 7.81 -16.14
CA GLY A 112 -6.60 7.59 -15.99
C GLY A 112 -6.96 6.49 -14.97
N TRP A 113 -7.82 6.81 -14.00
CA TRP A 113 -8.28 5.85 -13.00
C TRP A 113 -9.64 5.30 -13.41
N GLY A 114 -9.73 3.98 -13.62
CA GLY A 114 -11.02 3.30 -13.62
C GLY A 114 -11.59 3.25 -12.20
N LYS A 115 -12.92 3.16 -12.05
CA LYS A 115 -13.60 3.10 -10.74
C LYS A 115 -13.06 1.98 -9.84
N GLY A 116 -12.71 0.84 -10.42
CA GLY A 116 -12.11 -0.29 -9.71
C GLY A 116 -10.75 0.03 -9.10
N LYS A 117 -9.87 0.68 -9.89
CA LYS A 117 -8.56 1.11 -9.40
C LYS A 117 -8.73 2.11 -8.24
N ALA A 118 -9.66 3.05 -8.37
CA ALA A 118 -9.96 4.00 -7.33
C ALA A 118 -10.42 3.31 -6.04
N ALA A 119 -11.37 2.37 -6.13
CA ALA A 119 -11.83 1.61 -4.98
C ALA A 119 -10.71 0.82 -4.30
N LEU A 120 -9.90 0.07 -5.06
CA LEU A 120 -8.76 -0.68 -4.51
C LEU A 120 -7.78 0.22 -3.76
N GLU A 121 -7.40 1.35 -4.35
CA GLU A 121 -6.49 2.31 -3.73
C GLU A 121 -7.11 3.01 -2.52
N TRP A 122 -8.43 3.23 -2.52
CA TRP A 122 -9.13 3.78 -1.36
C TRP A 122 -9.12 2.80 -0.19
N HIS A 123 -9.49 1.53 -0.41
CA HIS A 123 -9.41 0.52 0.63
C HIS A 123 -7.98 0.28 1.11
N PHE A 124 -7.00 0.29 0.21
CA PHE A 124 -5.59 0.20 0.54
C PHE A 124 -5.14 1.34 1.46
N ARG A 125 -5.49 2.59 1.10
CA ARG A 125 -5.16 3.78 1.89
C ARG A 125 -5.83 3.76 3.27
N ARG A 126 -7.02 3.15 3.39
CA ARG A 126 -7.73 3.00 4.66
C ARG A 126 -7.30 1.79 5.49
N GLY A 127 -6.33 1.01 5.02
CA GLY A 127 -5.87 -0.20 5.72
C GLY A 127 -6.87 -1.37 5.67
N ASN A 128 -7.91 -1.29 4.84
CA ASN A 128 -8.83 -2.40 4.60
C ASN A 128 -8.19 -3.47 3.70
N LEU A 129 -7.38 -3.03 2.74
CA LEU A 129 -6.56 -3.87 1.88
C LEU A 129 -5.07 -3.60 2.14
N ALA A 130 -4.24 -4.59 1.84
CA ALA A 130 -2.80 -4.48 1.83
C ALA A 130 -2.23 -5.08 0.53
N ILE A 131 -0.99 -4.73 0.21
CA ILE A 131 -0.30 -5.30 -0.95
C ILE A 131 0.34 -6.61 -0.53
N ARG A 132 -0.19 -7.72 -1.04
CA ARG A 132 0.31 -9.06 -0.76
C ARG A 132 1.65 -9.33 -1.43
N GLU A 133 1.78 -8.89 -2.68
CA GLU A 133 2.97 -9.05 -3.51
C GLU A 133 2.87 -8.11 -4.72
N ARG A 134 3.91 -8.11 -5.53
CA ARG A 134 3.87 -7.49 -6.86
C ARG A 134 4.12 -8.52 -7.94
N ARG A 135 3.19 -8.64 -8.88
CA ARG A 135 3.38 -9.41 -10.11
C ARG A 135 3.77 -8.45 -11.22
N ASN A 136 5.04 -8.48 -11.62
CA ASN A 136 5.64 -7.44 -12.45
C ASN A 136 5.45 -6.05 -11.80
N PHE A 137 4.82 -5.10 -12.50
CA PHE A 137 4.51 -3.76 -11.98
C PHE A 137 3.16 -3.70 -11.24
N ALA A 138 2.33 -4.74 -11.34
CA ALA A 138 1.00 -4.74 -10.76
C ALA A 138 1.04 -5.07 -9.27
N ARG A 139 0.34 -4.26 -8.48
CA ARG A 139 -0.01 -4.58 -7.09
C ARG A 139 -1.01 -5.72 -7.08
N VAL A 140 -0.73 -6.73 -6.27
CA VAL A 140 -1.71 -7.74 -5.88
C VAL A 140 -2.29 -7.33 -4.53
N TYR A 141 -3.57 -6.96 -4.52
CA TYR A 141 -4.30 -6.54 -3.33
C TYR A 141 -4.91 -7.76 -2.66
N ASP A 142 -4.86 -7.81 -1.33
CA ASP A 142 -5.55 -8.81 -0.50
C ASP A 142 -6.08 -8.12 0.77
N LEU A 143 -6.93 -8.81 1.53
CA LEU A 143 -7.41 -8.30 2.81
C LEU A 143 -6.23 -8.02 3.74
N ALA A 144 -6.24 -6.87 4.41
CA ALA A 144 -5.16 -6.50 5.32
C ALA A 144 -4.93 -7.57 6.40
N GLU A 145 -5.99 -8.23 6.87
CA GLU A 145 -5.90 -9.31 7.87
C GLU A 145 -5.17 -10.57 7.40
N ARG A 146 -5.07 -10.80 6.08
CA ARG A 146 -4.36 -11.91 5.44
C ARG A 146 -2.89 -11.60 5.12
N VAL A 147 -2.51 -10.32 5.17
CA VAL A 147 -1.16 -9.84 4.81
C VAL A 147 -0.40 -9.33 6.02
N ILE A 148 -1.07 -8.56 6.88
CA ILE A 148 -0.48 -7.94 8.06
C ILE A 148 -0.63 -8.90 9.24
N PRO A 149 0.49 -9.26 9.93
CA PRO A 149 0.46 -10.15 11.09
C PRO A 149 -0.53 -9.70 12.17
N ALA A 150 -1.15 -10.65 12.85
CA ALA A 150 -2.22 -10.38 13.81
C ALA A 150 -1.73 -9.52 14.98
N GLU A 151 -0.50 -9.74 15.43
CA GLU A 151 0.19 -8.98 16.47
C GLU A 151 0.33 -7.49 16.13
N MET A 152 0.58 -7.17 14.85
CA MET A 152 0.70 -5.78 14.40
C MET A 152 -0.68 -5.11 14.33
N ARG A 153 -1.72 -5.86 13.99
CA ARG A 153 -3.11 -5.38 13.94
C ARG A 153 -3.79 -5.27 15.29
N ALA A 154 -3.33 -6.05 16.29
CA ALA A 154 -3.96 -6.13 17.61
C ALA A 154 -3.62 -4.95 18.53
N GLY A 155 -2.51 -4.25 18.30
CA GLY A 155 -2.17 -3.09 19.12
C GLY A 155 -2.92 -1.83 18.69
N GLU A 156 -3.11 -0.93 19.65
CA GLU A 156 -3.78 0.34 19.41
C GLU A 156 -2.93 1.24 18.50
N PRO A 157 -3.54 1.93 17.53
CA PRO A 157 -2.87 3.00 16.80
C PRO A 157 -2.24 4.01 17.76
N LEU A 158 -1.00 4.39 17.50
CA LEU A 158 -0.40 5.48 18.26
C LEU A 158 -1.21 6.76 18.07
N PRO A 159 -1.40 7.56 19.13
CA PRO A 159 -1.94 8.90 18.99
C PRO A 159 -1.16 9.68 17.92
N ARG A 160 -1.89 10.44 17.09
CA ARG A 160 -1.30 11.08 15.90
C ARG A 160 0.01 11.85 16.19
N GLN A 161 0.05 12.64 17.26
CA GLN A 161 1.23 13.44 17.59
C GLN A 161 2.44 12.55 17.95
N GLU A 162 2.20 11.46 18.66
CA GLU A 162 3.24 10.50 19.03
C GLU A 162 3.73 9.73 17.79
N ALA A 163 2.80 9.26 16.95
CA ALA A 163 3.14 8.62 15.69
C ALA A 163 3.97 9.53 14.76
N GLU A 164 3.60 10.81 14.65
CA GLU A 164 4.35 11.80 13.87
C GLU A 164 5.76 12.04 14.45
N ARG A 165 5.89 12.06 15.79
CA ARG A 165 7.18 12.16 16.48
C ARG A 165 8.05 10.93 16.21
N GLU A 166 7.55 9.71 16.40
CA GLU A 166 8.32 8.47 16.19
C GLU A 166 8.77 8.33 14.73
N MET A 167 7.88 8.62 13.78
CA MET A 167 8.24 8.64 12.36
C MET A 167 9.33 9.68 12.04
N MET A 168 9.31 10.84 12.72
CA MET A 168 10.33 11.88 12.53
C MET A 168 11.69 11.44 13.12
N LEU A 169 11.69 10.84 14.32
CA LEU A 169 12.90 10.31 14.94
C LEU A 169 13.51 9.19 14.08
N ALA A 170 12.69 8.25 13.60
CA ALA A 170 13.15 7.20 12.70
C ALA A 170 13.72 7.76 11.38
N ALA A 171 13.17 8.86 10.86
CA ALA A 171 13.71 9.52 9.68
C ALA A 171 15.07 10.18 9.96
N VAL A 172 15.21 10.86 11.10
CA VAL A 172 16.47 11.50 11.55
C VAL A 172 17.58 10.46 11.71
N ASP A 173 17.29 9.35 12.38
CA ASP A 173 18.21 8.22 12.54
C ASP A 173 18.63 7.61 11.20
N ALA A 174 17.66 7.35 10.31
CA ALA A 174 17.92 6.81 8.98
C ALA A 174 18.75 7.75 8.07
N HIS A 175 18.81 9.05 8.39
CA HIS A 175 19.67 10.03 7.73
C HIS A 175 21.06 10.16 8.37
N GLY A 176 21.35 9.43 9.44
CA GLY A 176 22.63 9.45 10.15
C GLY A 176 22.85 10.73 10.95
N VAL A 177 21.77 11.39 11.38
CA VAL A 177 21.82 12.57 12.22
C VAL A 177 21.58 12.14 13.66
N GLY A 178 22.65 11.86 14.42
CA GLY A 178 22.58 11.36 15.80
C GLY A 178 23.94 11.21 16.44
#